data_AF-A0A1Y3BIL0-F1
#
_entry.id   AF-A0A1Y3BIL0-F1
#
_cell.length_a   1.000
_cell.length_b   1.000
_cell.length_c   1.000
_cell.angle_alpha   90.00
_cell.angle_beta   90.00
_cell.angle_gamma   90.00
#
_symmetry.space_group_name_H-M   'P 1'
#
loop_
_entity.id
_entity.type
_entity.pdbx_description
1 polymer ?
#
loop_
_entity_poly.entity_id
_entity_poly.type
_entity_poly.pdbx_seq_one_letter_code
_entity_poly.pdbx_strand_id
1 'polypeptide(L)'
;LSFELVIPSIPGYGFSEAPHKEGFSFISAARVFVKLMKRLGLNRFLVHGGDWGSMISKTIALMYPENVRGVHTTFYTSSQPQGADNLKYLMAKHLPFIMFNNRESQRTMFNELLHYKSKWFYESGYFHLQSTKPEAIGASLTDSPVGLAAYLLEKFSTWTDPTNVF
;
A
#
# COMPACT_ATOMS: atom_id res chain seq x y z
N LEU A 1 -25.73 8.31 -8.01
CA LEU A 1 -25.14 6.95 -8.10
C LEU A 1 -25.25 6.30 -6.73
N SER A 2 -25.54 5.01 -6.66
CA SER A 2 -25.59 4.22 -5.41
C SER A 2 -24.64 3.03 -5.53
N PHE A 3 -24.03 2.62 -4.43
CA PHE A 3 -23.08 1.51 -4.37
C PHE A 3 -23.44 0.55 -3.25
N GLU A 4 -23.34 -0.75 -3.54
CA GLU A 4 -23.25 -1.79 -2.53
C GLU A 4 -21.77 -1.97 -2.15
N LEU A 5 -21.46 -1.99 -0.86
CA LEU A 5 -20.09 -2.02 -0.36
C LEU A 5 -19.80 -3.34 0.36
N VAL A 6 -18.72 -3.99 -0.04
CA VAL A 6 -18.14 -5.14 0.65
C VAL A 6 -16.78 -4.72 1.19
N ILE A 7 -16.62 -4.67 2.51
CA ILE A 7 -15.43 -4.15 3.19
C ILE A 7 -14.83 -5.27 4.07
N PRO A 8 -14.06 -6.21 3.48
CA PRO A 8 -13.54 -7.35 4.23
C PRO A 8 -12.30 -6.99 5.04
N SER A 9 -12.15 -7.56 6.24
CA SER A 9 -10.86 -7.56 6.94
C SER A 9 -9.89 -8.52 6.23
N ILE A 10 -8.64 -8.09 6.01
CA ILE A 10 -7.58 -8.93 5.45
C ILE A 10 -7.35 -10.13 6.39
N PRO A 11 -7.15 -11.37 5.89
CA PRO A 11 -6.79 -12.49 6.76
C PRO A 11 -5.60 -12.16 7.68
N GLY A 12 -5.78 -12.35 8.99
CA GLY A 12 -4.84 -11.93 10.03
C GLY A 12 -5.07 -10.52 10.59
N TYR A 13 -6.11 -9.81 10.14
CA TYR A 13 -6.47 -8.48 10.62
C TYR A 13 -7.90 -8.45 11.17
N GLY A 14 -8.11 -7.70 12.25
CA GLY A 14 -9.42 -7.44 12.84
C GLY A 14 -10.14 -8.73 13.21
N PHE A 15 -11.27 -8.99 12.54
CA PHE A 15 -12.11 -10.16 12.80
C PHE A 15 -11.88 -11.33 11.83
N SER A 16 -10.92 -11.21 10.89
CA SER A 16 -10.58 -12.29 9.97
C SER A 16 -9.50 -13.18 10.56
N GLU A 17 -9.75 -14.50 10.54
CA GLU A 17 -8.79 -15.52 10.97
C GLU A 17 -7.43 -15.36 10.26
N ALA A 18 -6.35 -15.62 11.01
CA ALA A 18 -4.99 -15.57 10.48
C ALA A 18 -4.72 -16.72 9.50
N PRO A 19 -3.87 -16.50 8.48
CA PRO A 19 -3.44 -17.58 7.58
C PRO A 19 -2.70 -18.69 8.34
N HIS A 20 -3.09 -19.94 8.11
CA HIS A 20 -2.46 -21.13 8.71
C HIS A 20 -1.23 -21.65 7.96
N LYS A 21 -0.85 -21.00 6.86
CA LYS A 21 0.27 -21.40 6.00
C LYS A 21 1.16 -20.19 5.76
N GLU A 22 2.46 -20.43 5.73
CA GLU A 22 3.45 -19.45 5.33
C GLU A 22 3.23 -18.98 3.88
N GLY A 23 3.80 -17.82 3.55
CA GLY A 23 3.71 -17.23 2.21
C GLY A 23 2.38 -16.55 1.90
N PHE A 24 1.58 -16.21 2.92
CA PHE A 24 0.41 -15.38 2.71
C PHE A 24 0.83 -13.95 2.32
N SER A 25 0.52 -13.56 1.08
CA SER A 25 0.86 -12.24 0.53
C SER A 25 -0.39 -11.55 -0.03
N PHE A 26 -0.24 -10.33 -0.55
CA PHE A 26 -1.32 -9.62 -1.24
C PHE A 26 -1.87 -10.42 -2.45
N ILE A 27 -1.08 -11.31 -3.06
CA ILE A 27 -1.55 -12.24 -4.10
C ILE A 27 -2.52 -13.27 -3.51
N SER A 28 -2.19 -13.84 -2.35
CA SER A 28 -3.07 -14.75 -1.63
C SER A 28 -4.37 -14.06 -1.20
N ALA A 29 -4.26 -12.84 -0.66
CA ALA A 29 -5.43 -12.03 -0.28
C ALA A 29 -6.34 -11.71 -1.48
N ALA A 30 -5.78 -11.36 -2.64
CA ALA A 30 -6.56 -11.13 -3.86
C ALA A 30 -7.41 -12.34 -4.25
N ARG A 31 -6.84 -13.56 -4.18
CA ARG A 31 -7.60 -14.80 -4.44
C ARG A 31 -8.72 -15.02 -3.43
N VAL A 32 -8.47 -14.75 -2.14
CA VAL A 32 -9.46 -14.86 -1.07
C VAL A 32 -10.62 -13.90 -1.31
N PHE A 33 -10.34 -12.64 -1.62
CA PHE A 33 -11.39 -11.64 -1.84
C PHE A 33 -12.20 -11.88 -3.10
N VAL A 34 -11.58 -12.33 -4.20
CA VAL A 34 -12.35 -12.70 -5.40
C VAL A 34 -13.24 -13.91 -5.13
N LYS A 35 -12.77 -14.89 -4.34
CA LYS A 35 -13.60 -16.02 -3.90
C LYS A 35 -14.76 -15.56 -3.01
N LEU A 36 -14.53 -14.59 -2.12
CA LEU A 36 -15.57 -13.95 -1.32
C LEU A 36 -16.64 -13.31 -2.22
N MET A 37 -16.24 -12.45 -3.16
CA MET A 37 -17.18 -11.78 -4.08
C MET A 37 -18.02 -12.80 -4.87
N LYS A 38 -17.39 -13.86 -5.38
CA LYS A 38 -18.10 -14.96 -6.06
C LYS A 38 -19.10 -15.68 -5.16
N ARG A 39 -18.76 -15.92 -3.89
CA ARG A 39 -19.69 -16.54 -2.91
C ARG A 39 -20.87 -15.64 -2.56
N LEU A 40 -20.69 -14.32 -2.65
CA LEU A 40 -21.76 -13.34 -2.51
C LEU A 40 -22.59 -13.17 -3.80
N GLY A 41 -22.27 -13.89 -4.88
CA GLY A 41 -22.96 -13.77 -6.17
C GLY A 41 -22.52 -12.56 -7.03
N LEU A 42 -21.50 -11.82 -6.58
CA LEU A 42 -21.00 -10.61 -7.24
C LEU A 42 -19.90 -10.95 -8.23
N ASN A 43 -20.26 -11.06 -9.52
CA ASN A 43 -19.34 -11.49 -10.58
C ASN A 43 -18.64 -10.33 -11.32
N ARG A 44 -19.15 -9.11 -11.23
CA ARG A 44 -18.56 -7.91 -11.84
C ARG A 44 -18.61 -6.76 -10.83
N PHE A 45 -17.45 -6.27 -10.40
CA PHE A 45 -17.35 -5.28 -9.33
C PHE A 45 -16.25 -4.26 -9.60
N LEU A 46 -16.31 -3.12 -8.89
CA LEU A 46 -15.21 -2.19 -8.79
C LEU A 46 -14.33 -2.61 -7.60
N VAL A 47 -13.03 -2.31 -7.66
CA VAL A 47 -12.12 -2.51 -6.53
C VAL A 47 -11.55 -1.18 -6.07
N HIS A 48 -11.46 -1.04 -4.75
CA HIS A 48 -10.91 0.15 -4.12
C HIS A 48 -9.94 -0.22 -2.99
N GLY A 49 -8.83 0.51 -2.87
CA GLY A 49 -7.97 0.40 -1.69
C GLY A 49 -6.85 1.44 -1.60
N GLY A 50 -6.48 1.75 -0.37
CA GLY A 50 -5.22 2.41 0.02
C GLY A 50 -4.27 1.41 0.68
N ASP A 51 -3.02 1.82 0.93
CA ASP A 51 -1.97 0.98 1.55
C ASP A 51 -1.93 -0.45 0.96
N TRP A 52 -1.90 -1.51 1.77
CA TRP A 52 -2.00 -2.91 1.32
C TRP A 52 -3.22 -3.17 0.45
N GLY A 53 -4.35 -2.52 0.73
CA GLY A 53 -5.56 -2.60 -0.08
C GLY A 53 -5.35 -2.11 -1.52
N SER A 54 -4.43 -1.17 -1.77
CA SER A 54 -4.11 -0.72 -3.12
C SER A 54 -3.30 -1.78 -3.88
N MET A 55 -2.35 -2.45 -3.22
CA MET A 55 -1.62 -3.58 -3.79
C MET A 55 -2.58 -4.72 -4.11
N ILE A 56 -3.43 -5.11 -3.16
CA ILE A 56 -4.43 -6.18 -3.33
C ILE A 56 -5.39 -5.82 -4.46
N SER A 57 -5.93 -4.59 -4.52
CA SER A 57 -6.87 -4.16 -5.56
C SER A 57 -6.24 -4.23 -6.96
N LYS A 58 -5.01 -3.74 -7.13
CA LYS A 58 -4.26 -3.86 -8.39
C LYS A 58 -4.05 -5.32 -8.75
N THR A 59 -3.66 -6.16 -7.79
CA THR A 59 -3.47 -7.60 -8.01
C THR A 59 -4.76 -8.31 -8.42
N ILE A 60 -5.91 -7.96 -7.83
CA ILE A 60 -7.21 -8.49 -8.26
C ILE A 60 -7.47 -8.13 -9.72
N ALA A 61 -7.26 -6.87 -10.12
CA ALA A 61 -7.48 -6.43 -11.50
C ALA A 61 -6.56 -7.13 -12.51
N LEU A 62 -5.29 -7.35 -12.13
CA LEU A 62 -4.33 -8.06 -12.97
C LEU A 62 -4.66 -9.55 -13.11
N MET A 63 -5.12 -10.20 -12.04
CA MET A 63 -5.38 -11.65 -12.04
C MET A 63 -6.80 -12.01 -12.54
N TYR A 64 -7.76 -11.12 -12.38
CA TYR A 64 -9.18 -11.36 -12.67
C TYR A 64 -9.81 -10.20 -13.45
N PRO A 65 -9.26 -9.81 -14.61
CA PRO A 65 -9.72 -8.65 -15.37
C PRO A 65 -11.20 -8.76 -15.77
N GLU A 66 -11.68 -9.99 -16.06
CA GLU A 66 -13.08 -10.25 -16.40
C GLU A 66 -14.06 -9.96 -15.25
N ASN A 67 -13.60 -9.95 -14.00
CA ASN A 67 -14.43 -9.65 -12.83
C ASN A 67 -14.38 -8.16 -12.44
N VAL A 68 -13.40 -7.39 -12.92
CA VAL A 68 -13.14 -6.02 -12.46
C VAL A 68 -13.59 -4.99 -13.51
N ARG A 69 -14.51 -4.10 -13.13
CA ARG A 69 -15.00 -3.01 -13.99
C ARG A 69 -14.17 -1.72 -13.89
N GLY A 70 -13.33 -1.61 -12.86
CA GLY A 70 -12.54 -0.42 -12.59
C GLY A 70 -11.78 -0.55 -11.29
N VAL A 71 -10.68 0.18 -11.21
CA VAL A 71 -9.76 0.20 -10.06
C VAL A 71 -9.64 1.64 -9.59
N HIS A 72 -9.90 1.88 -8.32
CA HIS A 72 -9.67 3.17 -7.68
C HIS A 72 -8.69 3.01 -6.52
N THR A 73 -7.52 3.64 -6.57
CA THR A 73 -6.54 3.56 -5.48
C THR A 73 -6.18 4.94 -4.96
N THR A 74 -6.12 5.09 -3.63
CA THR A 74 -5.65 6.32 -2.96
C THR A 74 -4.16 6.28 -2.62
N PHE A 75 -3.53 5.11 -2.75
CA PHE A 75 -2.11 4.93 -2.49
C PHE A 75 -1.42 4.26 -3.69
N TYR A 76 -0.45 4.95 -4.27
CA TYR A 76 0.32 4.45 -5.40
C TYR A 76 1.79 4.29 -5.02
N THR A 77 2.23 3.04 -4.89
CA THR A 77 3.65 2.70 -4.83
C THR A 77 4.19 2.52 -6.25
N SER A 78 5.07 3.40 -6.71
CA SER A 78 5.90 3.10 -7.88
C SER A 78 6.97 2.09 -7.46
N SER A 79 7.07 0.98 -8.18
CA SER A 79 8.28 0.17 -8.14
C SER A 79 9.46 1.01 -8.64
N GLN A 80 10.67 0.72 -8.15
CA GLN A 80 11.86 1.31 -8.75
C GLN A 80 11.82 1.06 -10.26
N PRO A 81 12.10 2.08 -11.09
CA PRO A 81 12.13 1.91 -12.53
C PRO A 81 13.13 0.80 -12.88
N GLN A 82 12.74 -0.11 -13.76
CA GLN A 82 13.61 -1.17 -14.26
C GLN A 82 13.77 -1.01 -15.78
N GLY A 83 14.95 -1.38 -16.30
CA GLY A 83 15.20 -1.33 -17.75
C GLY A 83 15.07 0.08 -18.35
N ALA A 84 14.29 0.22 -19.41
CA ALA A 84 14.10 1.48 -20.13
C ALA A 84 13.52 2.61 -19.25
N ASP A 85 12.80 2.27 -18.17
CA ASP A 85 12.26 3.26 -17.24
C ASP A 85 13.35 3.85 -16.33
N ASN A 86 14.50 3.17 -16.17
CA ASN A 86 15.65 3.75 -15.45
C ASN A 86 16.25 4.92 -16.23
N LEU A 87 16.29 4.83 -17.56
CA LEU A 87 16.74 5.95 -18.40
C LEU A 87 15.77 7.12 -18.28
N LYS A 88 14.46 6.87 -18.34
CA LYS A 88 13.44 7.92 -18.13
C LYS A 88 13.56 8.53 -16.74
N TYR A 89 13.81 7.74 -15.70
CA TYR A 89 14.03 8.23 -14.35
C TYR A 89 15.30 9.07 -14.23
N LEU A 90 16.42 8.63 -14.83
CA LEU A 90 17.67 9.40 -14.88
C LEU A 90 17.49 10.71 -15.66
N MET A 91 16.83 10.67 -16.82
CA MET A 91 16.49 11.85 -17.60
C MET A 91 15.57 12.78 -16.82
N ALA A 92 14.56 12.25 -16.12
CA ALA A 92 13.69 13.07 -15.30
C ALA A 92 14.47 13.71 -14.13
N LYS A 93 15.34 12.96 -13.47
CA LYS A 93 16.17 13.45 -12.35
C LYS A 93 17.16 14.53 -12.76
N HIS A 94 17.84 14.36 -13.91
CA HIS A 94 18.95 15.23 -14.32
C HIS A 94 18.57 16.24 -15.40
N LEU A 95 17.53 15.98 -16.18
CA LEU A 95 17.03 16.80 -17.29
C LEU A 95 15.49 16.92 -17.22
N PRO A 96 14.91 17.40 -16.10
CA PRO A 96 13.46 17.41 -15.88
C PRO A 96 12.69 18.22 -16.96
N PHE A 97 13.35 19.18 -17.60
CA PHE A 97 12.77 19.99 -18.67
C PHE A 97 12.46 19.24 -19.97
N ILE A 98 13.08 18.07 -20.18
CA ILE A 98 12.80 17.21 -21.35
C ILE A 98 11.55 16.37 -21.11
N MET A 99 11.30 16.00 -19.84
CA MET A 99 10.22 15.08 -19.47
C MET A 99 8.92 15.80 -19.09
N PHE A 100 9.00 17.06 -18.64
CA PHE A 100 7.85 17.82 -18.17
C PHE A 100 7.83 19.22 -18.77
N ASN A 101 6.72 19.57 -19.41
CA ASN A 101 6.53 20.90 -20.00
C ASN A 101 6.16 21.98 -18.97
N ASN A 102 5.74 21.62 -17.76
CA ASN A 102 5.38 22.55 -16.69
C ASN A 102 6.45 22.57 -15.59
N ARG A 103 6.89 23.77 -15.19
CA ARG A 103 7.82 24.01 -14.07
C ARG A 103 7.31 23.46 -12.74
N GLU A 104 6.00 23.44 -12.52
CA GLU A 104 5.40 22.87 -11.32
C GLU A 104 5.63 21.36 -11.24
N SER A 105 5.37 20.62 -12.33
CA SER A 105 5.62 19.19 -12.41
C SER A 105 7.10 18.83 -12.24
N GLN A 106 8.00 19.67 -12.79
CA GLN A 106 9.45 19.51 -12.59
C GLN A 106 9.84 19.66 -11.10
N ARG A 107 9.28 20.66 -10.41
CA ARG A 107 9.55 20.93 -9.00
C ARG A 107 8.96 19.85 -8.09
N THR A 108 7.72 19.43 -8.35
CA THR A 108 7.06 18.34 -7.61
C THR A 108 7.85 17.06 -7.73
N MET A 109 8.28 16.67 -8.93
CA MET A 109 9.06 15.44 -9.08
C MET A 109 10.43 15.52 -8.37
N PHE A 110 11.15 16.64 -8.48
CA PHE A 110 12.45 16.80 -7.81
C PHE A 110 12.31 16.72 -6.28
N ASN A 111 11.30 17.42 -5.74
CA ASN A 111 10.99 17.40 -4.31
C ASN A 111 10.55 16.00 -3.87
N GLU A 112 9.67 15.34 -4.61
CA GLU A 112 9.24 13.98 -4.30
C GLU A 112 10.41 13.00 -4.33
N LEU A 113 11.27 13.01 -5.36
CA LEU A 113 12.36 12.03 -5.48
C LEU A 113 13.35 12.08 -4.31
N LEU A 114 13.75 13.28 -3.88
CA LEU A 114 14.76 13.48 -2.84
C LEU A 114 14.14 13.40 -1.45
N HIS A 115 13.00 14.06 -1.24
CA HIS A 115 12.35 14.15 0.06
C HIS A 115 11.64 12.85 0.42
N TYR A 116 11.07 12.13 -0.55
CA TYR A 116 10.52 10.80 -0.32
C TYR A 116 11.61 9.85 0.11
N LYS A 117 12.75 9.78 -0.60
CA LYS A 117 13.80 8.80 -0.26
C LYS A 117 14.42 9.00 1.13
N SER A 118 14.71 10.24 1.51
CA SER A 118 15.25 10.52 2.85
C SER A 118 14.21 10.22 3.92
N LYS A 119 12.97 10.69 3.76
CA LYS A 119 11.92 10.47 4.75
C LYS A 119 11.53 9.00 4.87
N TRP A 120 11.44 8.28 3.76
CA TRP A 120 11.13 6.84 3.77
C TRP A 120 12.17 6.05 4.54
N PHE A 121 13.45 6.41 4.45
CA PHE A 121 14.50 5.77 5.23
C PHE A 121 14.23 5.89 6.74
N TYR A 122 13.91 7.09 7.23
CA TYR A 122 13.58 7.31 8.64
C TYR A 122 12.27 6.64 9.06
N GLU A 123 11.25 6.69 8.20
CA GLU A 123 9.90 6.19 8.53
C GLU A 123 9.73 4.68 8.37
N SER A 124 10.65 4.00 7.68
CA SER A 124 10.51 2.57 7.34
C SER A 124 10.95 1.59 8.43
N GLY A 125 11.38 2.07 9.61
CA GLY A 125 11.81 1.21 10.71
C GLY A 125 10.74 0.18 11.12
N TYR A 126 9.47 0.61 11.22
CA TYR A 126 8.35 -0.28 11.52
C TYR A 126 8.22 -1.40 10.46
N PHE A 127 8.32 -1.02 9.18
CA PHE A 127 8.17 -1.93 8.05
C PHE A 127 9.30 -2.96 8.01
N HIS A 128 10.54 -2.53 8.25
CA HIS A 128 11.69 -3.42 8.31
C HIS A 128 11.57 -4.45 9.44
N LEU A 129 11.18 -4.01 10.64
CA LEU A 129 11.00 -4.88 11.80
C LEU A 129 9.88 -5.90 11.55
N GLN A 130 8.70 -5.45 11.08
CA GLN A 130 7.58 -6.33 10.75
C GLN A 130 7.90 -7.31 9.61
N SER A 131 8.72 -6.91 8.64
CA SER A 131 9.08 -7.78 7.50
C SER A 131 10.10 -8.86 7.87
N THR A 132 10.83 -8.71 8.99
CA THR A 132 11.96 -9.58 9.33
C THR A 132 11.78 -10.35 10.64
N LYS A 133 11.12 -9.76 11.63
CA LYS A 133 10.89 -10.32 12.98
C LYS A 133 9.45 -10.01 13.48
N PRO A 134 8.40 -10.37 12.72
CA PRO A 134 7.03 -10.04 13.08
C PRO A 134 6.60 -10.63 14.44
N GLU A 135 7.05 -11.83 14.79
CA GLU A 135 6.70 -12.47 16.06
C GLU A 135 7.30 -11.73 17.27
N ALA A 136 8.52 -11.20 17.12
CA ALA A 136 9.21 -10.50 18.20
C ALA A 136 8.51 -9.20 18.57
N ILE A 137 8.14 -8.39 17.56
CA ILE A 137 7.36 -7.17 17.79
C ILE A 137 5.91 -7.49 18.16
N GLY A 138 5.32 -8.53 17.56
CA GLY A 138 3.94 -8.94 17.85
C GLY A 138 3.73 -9.35 19.31
N ALA A 139 4.68 -10.08 19.89
CA ALA A 139 4.62 -10.48 21.30
C ALA A 139 4.59 -9.26 22.24
N SER A 140 5.44 -8.26 22.00
CA SER A 140 5.50 -7.06 22.85
C SER A 140 4.27 -6.15 22.69
N LEU A 141 3.74 -6.03 21.47
CA LEU A 141 2.52 -5.24 21.22
C LEU A 141 1.26 -5.93 21.78
N THR A 142 1.23 -7.26 21.86
CA THR A 142 0.07 -7.99 22.40
C THR A 142 -0.02 -7.87 23.92
N ASP A 143 1.12 -7.85 24.61
CA ASP A 143 1.17 -7.83 26.08
C ASP A 143 0.99 -6.41 26.69
N SER A 144 1.20 -5.35 25.88
CA SER A 144 1.13 -3.95 26.34
C SER A 144 0.14 -3.12 25.54
N PRO A 145 -1.05 -2.78 26.08
CA PRO A 145 -2.01 -1.93 25.38
C PRO A 145 -1.48 -0.52 25.13
N VAL A 146 -0.64 0.01 26.03
CA VAL A 146 0.02 1.31 25.85
C VAL A 146 1.07 1.22 24.74
N GLY A 147 1.83 0.13 24.68
CA GLY A 147 2.80 -0.13 23.60
C GLY A 147 2.12 -0.23 22.24
N LEU A 148 1.02 -0.99 22.15
CA LEU A 148 0.20 -1.08 20.94
C LEU A 148 -0.35 0.28 20.52
N ALA A 149 -0.92 1.04 21.46
CA ALA A 149 -1.46 2.36 21.17
C ALA A 149 -0.37 3.32 20.66
N ALA A 150 0.78 3.41 21.32
CA ALA A 150 1.88 4.26 20.88
C ALA A 150 2.38 3.87 19.48
N TYR A 151 2.55 2.57 19.23
CA TYR A 151 3.03 2.04 17.96
C TYR A 151 2.08 2.34 16.79
N LEU A 152 0.75 2.31 17.02
CA LEU A 152 -0.24 2.63 16.01
C LEU A 152 -0.46 4.14 15.85
N LEU A 153 -0.63 4.87 16.96
CA LEU A 153 -0.97 6.29 16.96
C LEU A 153 0.12 7.18 16.37
N GLU A 154 1.39 6.78 16.50
CA GLU A 154 2.48 7.49 15.82
C GLU A 154 2.26 7.52 14.30
N LYS A 155 1.81 6.41 13.68
CA LYS A 155 1.50 6.37 12.25
C LYS A 155 0.30 7.25 11.88
N PHE A 156 -0.75 7.26 12.72
CA PHE A 156 -1.87 8.19 12.51
C PHE A 156 -1.42 9.65 12.55
N SER A 157 -0.41 9.98 13.37
CA SER A 157 0.14 11.32 13.44
C SER A 157 0.99 11.68 12.22
N THR A 158 2.09 10.94 12.01
CA THR A 158 3.11 11.26 11.00
C THR A 158 2.58 11.11 9.57
N TRP A 159 1.66 10.19 9.33
CA TRP A 159 1.08 9.96 7.99
C TRP A 159 -0.10 10.88 7.68
N THR A 160 -0.68 11.55 8.68
CA THR A 160 -1.68 12.59 8.46
C THR A 160 -1.02 13.92 8.13
N ASP A 161 -0.04 14.34 8.93
CA ASP A 161 0.75 15.53 8.67
C ASP A 161 2.24 15.24 8.91
N PRO A 162 3.08 15.39 7.87
CA PRO A 162 4.51 15.10 7.96
C PRO A 162 5.29 16.03 8.91
N THR A 163 4.69 17.13 9.37
CA THR A 163 5.28 18.08 10.32
C THR A 163 5.05 17.71 11.78
N ASN A 164 4.14 16.76 12.05
CA ASN A 164 3.96 16.25 13.39
C ASN A 164 5.22 15.50 13.83
N VAL A 165 5.72 15.84 15.01
CA VAL A 165 6.86 15.18 15.65
C VAL A 165 6.31 14.41 16.86
N PHE A 166 6.41 13.09 16.81
CA PHE A 166 6.17 12.20 17.94
C PHE A 166 7.48 11.86 18.64
#